data_AF-A0A5B9Y4K7-F1
#
_entry.id   AF-A0A5B9Y4K7-F1
#
_cell.length_a   1.000
_cell.length_b   1.000
_cell.length_c   1.000
_cell.angle_alpha   90.00
_cell.angle_beta   90.00
_cell.angle_gamma   90.00
#
_symmetry.space_group_name_H-M   'P 1'
#
loop_
_entity.id
_entity.type
_entity.pdbx_description
1 polymer ?
#
loop_
_entity_poly.entity_id
_entity_poly.type
_entity_poly.pdbx_seq_one_letter_code
_entity_poly.pdbx_strand_id
1 'polypeptide(L)'
;MGYYYRHEFKFSDHALQRIRQRLNLGNEEEYLLKEKVLTMIEKSTQMFETSNHIYIHTRKNDIYFVIKKPEKLIVTATPISATKQLYLIETDQ
;
A
#
# COMPACT_ATOMS: atom_id res chain seq x y z
N MET A 1 6.34 -0.08 -21.35
CA MET A 1 6.00 0.55 -20.06
C MET A 1 6.28 -0.45 -18.96
N GLY A 2 7.32 -0.44 -18.14
CA GLY A 2 8.47 0.41 -17.93
C GLY A 2 9.05 -0.08 -16.59
N TYR A 3 9.97 -1.04 -16.63
CA TYR A 3 10.52 -1.75 -15.46
C TYR A 3 11.11 -0.82 -14.37
N TYR A 4 11.30 0.47 -14.69
CA TYR A 4 11.80 1.51 -13.79
C TYR A 4 10.79 2.00 -12.73
N TYR A 5 9.48 1.79 -12.90
CA TYR A 5 8.49 2.22 -11.88
C TYR A 5 8.47 1.30 -10.63
N ARG A 6 9.08 0.10 -10.74
CA ARG A 6 9.12 -0.91 -9.66
C ARG A 6 10.01 -0.55 -8.48
N HIS A 7 10.89 0.46 -8.59
CA HIS A 7 11.92 0.75 -7.58
C HIS A 7 11.80 2.14 -6.93
N GLU A 8 10.77 2.92 -7.25
CA GLU A 8 10.59 4.22 -6.58
C GLU A 8 9.89 4.12 -5.22
N PHE A 9 9.17 3.01 -4.95
CA PHE A 9 8.50 2.85 -3.67
C PHE A 9 9.49 2.47 -2.57
N LYS A 10 9.66 3.37 -1.61
CA LYS A 10 10.43 3.11 -0.40
C LYS A 10 9.56 2.36 0.60
N PHE A 11 10.19 1.56 1.44
CA PHE A 11 9.53 0.83 2.53
C PHE A 11 10.20 1.21 3.84
N SER A 12 9.42 1.47 4.89
CA SER A 12 9.97 1.51 6.25
C SER A 12 9.90 0.13 6.90
N ASP A 13 10.81 -0.16 7.84
CA ASP A 13 10.82 -1.42 8.58
C ASP A 13 9.48 -1.66 9.32
N HIS A 14 8.94 -0.59 9.92
CA HIS A 14 7.63 -0.63 10.55
C HIS A 14 6.51 -0.95 9.55
N ALA A 15 6.56 -0.38 8.33
CA ALA A 15 5.59 -0.68 7.29
C ALA A 15 5.65 -2.15 6.88
N LEU A 16 6.84 -2.70 6.67
CA LEU A 16 7.04 -4.12 6.31
C LEU A 16 6.51 -5.06 7.38
N GLN A 17 6.81 -4.78 8.65
CA GLN A 17 6.29 -5.58 9.76
C GLN A 17 4.76 -5.56 9.80
N ARG A 18 4.14 -4.38 9.65
CA ARG A 18 2.68 -4.23 9.62
C ARG A 18 2.06 -4.95 8.44
N ILE A 19 2.65 -4.82 7.26
CA ILE A 19 2.23 -5.52 6.03
C ILE A 19 2.27 -7.03 6.24
N ARG A 20 3.36 -7.56 6.80
CA ARG A 20 3.52 -8.99 7.11
C ARG A 20 2.39 -9.48 8.01
N GLN A 21 2.13 -8.77 9.11
CA GLN A 21 1.05 -9.09 10.06
C GLN A 21 -0.34 -9.01 9.41
N ARG A 22 -0.60 -7.95 8.63
CA ARG A 22 -1.93 -7.68 8.04
C ARG A 22 -2.27 -8.61 6.86
N LEU A 23 -1.31 -8.97 6.02
CA LEU A 23 -1.53 -9.91 4.91
C LEU A 23 -1.34 -11.39 5.31
N ASN A 24 -1.01 -11.65 6.58
CA ASN A 24 -0.65 -12.98 7.09
C ASN A 24 0.37 -13.68 6.18
N LEU A 25 1.36 -12.90 5.74
CA LEU A 25 2.51 -13.44 5.01
C LEU A 25 3.42 -13.99 6.11
N GLY A 26 3.83 -15.26 6.02
CA GLY A 26 4.59 -15.92 7.08
C GLY A 26 5.95 -15.27 7.38
N ASN A 27 6.87 -16.03 7.97
CA ASN A 27 8.27 -15.60 8.16
C ASN A 27 9.05 -15.64 6.83
N GLU A 28 8.55 -14.93 5.83
CA GLU A 28 9.24 -14.72 4.56
C GLU A 28 10.28 -13.62 4.71
N GLU A 29 11.41 -13.80 4.02
CA GLU A 29 12.46 -12.78 3.95
C GLU A 29 11.90 -11.45 3.44
N GLU A 30 12.43 -10.35 3.96
CA GLU A 30 11.94 -9.00 3.64
C GLU A 30 12.03 -8.66 2.16
N TYR A 31 13.03 -9.21 1.46
CA TYR A 31 13.17 -9.03 0.01
C TYR A 31 11.96 -9.60 -0.74
N LEU A 32 11.60 -10.85 -0.44
CA LEU A 32 10.42 -11.51 -1.03
C LEU A 32 9.13 -10.78 -0.67
N LEU A 33 9.04 -10.25 0.56
CA LEU A 33 7.90 -9.44 0.99
C LEU A 33 7.75 -8.18 0.14
N LYS A 34 8.85 -7.44 -0.10
CA LYS A 34 8.87 -6.24 -0.94
C LYS A 34 8.41 -6.55 -2.37
N GLU A 35 8.96 -7.61 -2.98
CA GLU A 35 8.55 -8.01 -4.33
C GLU A 35 7.07 -8.39 -4.42
N LYS A 36 6.54 -9.08 -3.41
CA LYS A 36 5.11 -9.42 -3.33
C LYS A 36 4.24 -8.17 -3.24
N VAL A 37 4.60 -7.21 -2.39
CA VAL A 37 3.84 -5.95 -2.27
C VAL A 37 3.84 -5.20 -3.59
N LEU A 38 4.98 -5.07 -4.26
CA LEU A 38 5.07 -4.42 -5.57
C LEU A 38 4.19 -5.13 -6.61
N THR A 39 4.24 -6.46 -6.64
CA THR A 39 3.38 -7.26 -7.52
C THR A 39 1.89 -7.07 -7.22
N MET A 40 1.52 -6.93 -5.95
CA MET A 40 0.13 -6.66 -5.53
C MET A 40 -0.32 -5.27 -5.96
N ILE A 41 0.55 -4.28 -5.85
CA ILE A 41 0.30 -2.91 -6.33
C ILE A 41 0.09 -2.91 -7.85
N GLU A 42 0.96 -3.58 -8.61
CA GLU A 42 0.80 -3.70 -10.08
C GLU A 42 -0.51 -4.38 -10.49
N LYS A 43 -0.96 -5.38 -9.73
CA LYS A 43 -2.22 -6.09 -9.99
C LYS A 43 -3.45 -5.39 -9.43
N SER A 44 -3.27 -4.30 -8.67
CA SER A 44 -4.37 -3.56 -8.10
C SER A 44 -5.18 -2.88 -9.21
N THR A 45 -6.50 -2.96 -9.10
CA THR A 45 -7.45 -2.33 -10.03
C THR A 45 -8.19 -1.16 -9.40
N GLN A 46 -8.00 -0.93 -8.11
CA GLN A 46 -8.69 0.10 -7.35
C GLN A 46 -7.67 0.87 -6.52
N MET A 47 -7.63 2.18 -6.74
CA MET A 47 -6.86 3.10 -5.93
C MET A 47 -7.66 4.37 -5.72
N PHE A 48 -7.45 5.02 -4.59
CA PHE A 48 -7.89 6.38 -4.38
C PHE A 48 -6.74 7.18 -3.80
N GLU A 49 -6.77 8.48 -3.98
CA GLU A 49 -5.74 9.36 -3.50
C GLU A 49 -6.34 10.49 -2.68
N THR A 50 -5.51 11.02 -1.81
CA THR A 50 -5.74 12.23 -1.05
C THR A 50 -4.55 13.17 -1.33
N SER A 51 -4.48 14.32 -0.70
CA SER A 51 -3.53 15.40 -0.97
C SER A 51 -2.11 14.93 -0.71
N ASN A 52 -1.94 14.14 0.36
CA ASN A 52 -0.64 13.67 0.82
C ASN A 52 -0.43 12.16 0.63
N HIS A 53 -1.49 11.38 0.39
CA HIS A 53 -1.42 9.92 0.42
C HIS A 53 -2.07 9.28 -0.81
N ILE A 54 -1.58 8.10 -1.19
CA ILE A 54 -2.18 7.21 -2.18
C ILE A 54 -2.56 5.93 -1.44
N TYR A 55 -3.78 5.47 -1.68
CA TYR A 55 -4.33 4.26 -1.10
C TYR A 55 -4.58 3.26 -2.21
N ILE A 56 -3.84 2.15 -2.20
CA ILE A 56 -3.92 1.11 -3.25
C ILE A 56 -4.56 -0.14 -2.67
N HIS A 57 -5.70 -0.55 -3.22
CA HIS A 57 -6.45 -1.70 -2.73
C HIS A 57 -5.75 -3.01 -3.08
N THR A 58 -5.73 -3.96 -2.15
CA THR A 58 -5.23 -5.32 -2.39
C THR A 58 -6.37 -6.26 -2.71
N ARG A 59 -6.21 -7.18 -3.68
CA ARG A 59 -7.26 -8.17 -3.99
C ARG A 59 -7.44 -9.24 -2.90
N LYS A 60 -6.47 -9.37 -2.00
CA LYS A 60 -6.41 -10.48 -1.06
C LYS A 60 -7.30 -10.26 0.17
N ASN A 61 -7.67 -9.00 0.46
CA ASN A 61 -8.54 -8.54 1.56
C ASN A 61 -8.86 -7.05 1.32
N ASP A 62 -9.87 -6.47 2.00
CA ASP A 62 -10.20 -5.01 1.98
C ASP A 62 -9.12 -4.11 2.62
N ILE A 63 -7.85 -4.43 2.38
CA ILE A 63 -6.65 -3.79 2.87
C ILE A 63 -6.13 -2.88 1.78
N TYR A 64 -5.74 -1.68 2.19
CA TYR A 64 -5.16 -0.65 1.35
C TYR A 64 -3.72 -0.39 1.77
N PHE A 65 -2.80 -0.40 0.81
CA PHE A 65 -1.46 0.13 1.00
C PHE A 65 -1.51 1.64 1.04
N VAL A 66 -1.01 2.23 2.12
CA VAL A 66 -0.94 3.68 2.32
C VAL A 66 0.45 4.16 1.94
N ILE A 67 0.52 5.01 0.92
CA ILE A 67 1.76 5.52 0.33
C ILE A 67 1.79 7.04 0.49
N LYS A 68 2.85 7.60 1.04
CA LYS A 68 3.07 9.05 1.04
C LYS A 68 3.52 9.52 -0.34
N LYS A 69 2.79 10.44 -0.95
CA LYS A 69 3.10 11.03 -2.26
C LYS A 69 4.51 11.65 -2.36
N PRO A 70 4.95 12.54 -1.44
CA PRO A 70 6.22 13.26 -1.64
C PRO A 70 7.44 12.35 -1.63
N GLU A 71 7.40 11.27 -0.84
CA GLU A 71 8.54 10.36 -0.65
C GLU A 71 8.38 9.03 -1.41
N LYS A 72 7.20 8.80 -2.02
CA LYS A 72 6.75 7.49 -2.52
C LYS A 72 6.99 6.38 -1.48
N LEU A 73 6.79 6.70 -0.20
CA LEU A 73 7.07 5.81 0.92
C LEU A 73 5.81 5.04 1.30
N ILE A 74 5.86 3.71 1.25
CA ILE A 74 4.82 2.84 1.80
C ILE A 74 4.93 2.90 3.33
N VAL A 75 3.91 3.47 3.96
CA VAL A 75 3.89 3.72 5.41
C VAL A 75 3.25 2.56 6.17
N THR A 76 2.19 1.97 5.62
CA THR A 76 1.46 0.86 6.26
C THR A 76 0.51 0.20 5.26
N ALA A 77 -0.06 -0.95 5.63
CA ALA A 77 -1.19 -1.57 4.95
C ALA A 77 -2.35 -1.69 5.94
N THR A 78 -3.50 -1.09 5.66
CA THR A 78 -4.64 -1.05 6.60
C THR A 78 -5.97 -1.40 5.97
N PRO A 79 -6.83 -2.16 6.68
CA PRO A 79 -8.21 -2.28 6.26
C PRO A 79 -8.89 -0.93 6.34
N ILE A 80 -9.65 -0.58 5.30
CA ILE A 80 -10.43 0.67 5.23
C ILE A 80 -11.86 0.27 4.84
N SER A 81 -12.84 0.65 5.66
CA SER A 81 -14.25 0.50 5.30
C SER A 81 -14.65 1.53 4.24
N ALA A 82 -15.67 1.22 3.43
CA ALA A 82 -16.19 2.15 2.42
C ALA A 82 -16.57 3.52 3.03
N THR A 83 -17.17 3.54 4.23
CA THR A 83 -17.50 4.77 4.96
C THR A 83 -16.26 5.61 5.29
N LYS A 84 -15.17 4.96 5.72
CA LYS A 84 -13.92 5.63 6.04
C LYS A 84 -13.18 6.10 4.80
N GLN A 85 -13.27 5.36 3.69
CA GLN A 85 -12.74 5.78 2.40
C GLN A 85 -13.42 7.07 1.92
N LEU A 86 -14.76 7.12 1.93
CA LEU A 86 -15.52 8.32 1.59
C LEU A 86 -15.12 9.50 2.46
N TYR A 87 -15.09 9.31 3.79
CA TYR A 87 -14.67 10.35 4.72
C TYR A 87 -13.26 10.89 4.44
N LEU A 88 -12.30 10.00 4.11
CA LEU A 88 -10.92 10.41 3.77
C LEU A 88 -10.84 11.22 2.48
N ILE A 89 -11.73 10.96 1.52
CA ILE A 89 -11.79 11.70 0.26
C ILE A 89 -12.47 13.06 0.48
N GLU A 90 -13.54 13.11 1.28
CA GLU A 90 -14.30 14.34 1.55
C GLU A 90 -13.56 15.32 2.48
N THR A 91 -12.84 14.80 3.47
CA THR A 91 -12.14 15.63 4.48
C THR A 91 -10.82 16.21 3.95
N ASP A 92 -10.32 15.68 2.83
CA ASP A 92 -9.05 16.10 2.24
C ASP A 92 -9.21 17.28 1.26
N GLN A 93 -10.36 17.99 1.32
CA GLN A 93 -10.60 19.25 0.62
C GLN A 93 -9.90 20.46 1.27
#